data_AF-A0A3B6EFP0-F1
#
_entry.id   AF-A0A3B6EFP0-F1
#
_cell.length_a   1.000
_cell.length_b   1.000
_cell.length_c   1.000
_cell.angle_alpha   90.00
_cell.angle_beta   90.00
_cell.angle_gamma   90.00
#
_symmetry.space_group_name_H-M   'P 1'
#
loop_
_entity.id
_entity.type
_entity.pdbx_description
1 polymer ?
#
loop_
_entity_poly.entity_id
_entity_poly.type
_entity_poly.pdbx_seq_one_letter_code
_entity_poly.pdbx_strand_id
1 'polypeptide(L)'
;MASHPPNSADGEDPAGNNAELPSLPFHVVTKPSQLPVEFLEPSAAKKLVIGFDCEGVDLCRHGALCIMQIAFPDAVYLVDAIEGGKELVEACKPALESNHVTKVIHDCKRDSEALYFQFGIKLHNVMDTQIAYSLIEEQEGKKRAYDVYISFVSLLADPRYCGMPYPEKEEVRTLLRQDPNFWKNRPLSEMMIRAATDDVRFLLNIHEKMMEKLSKVSSWRLAVRSELYCRCFCINDNQQADWPPLPTVPDDIEAEACVPEVDILSLLDVPPGKMGRVIGRKGSSIMAVKESCNVEIHIGGAKGPPDRVFIIGPVKEVRKAEAILRGRMLEF
;
A
#
# COMPACT_ATOMS: atom_id res chain seq x y z
N MET A 1 72.97 5.36 -9.08
CA MET A 1 72.41 5.17 -10.44
C MET A 1 71.79 3.78 -10.42
N ALA A 2 70.49 3.54 -10.53
CA ALA A 2 69.43 4.27 -11.20
C ALA A 2 68.16 4.34 -10.34
N SER A 3 67.39 5.40 -10.60
CA SER A 3 66.10 5.78 -10.04
C SER A 3 64.96 4.95 -10.64
N HIS A 4 64.07 4.40 -9.81
CA HIS A 4 62.74 3.97 -10.21
C HIS A 4 61.71 5.05 -9.81
N PRO A 5 60.81 5.47 -10.72
CA PRO A 5 59.76 6.44 -10.40
C PRO A 5 58.58 5.76 -9.70
N PRO A 6 57.82 6.47 -8.84
CA PRO A 6 56.53 5.97 -8.36
C PRO A 6 55.50 6.15 -9.49
N ASN A 7 54.84 5.06 -9.86
CA ASN A 7 53.79 5.06 -10.87
C ASN A 7 52.50 5.55 -10.21
N SER A 8 52.07 6.75 -10.59
CA SER A 8 50.74 7.30 -10.35
C SER A 8 49.72 6.52 -11.17
N ALA A 9 48.82 5.83 -10.49
CA ALA A 9 47.56 5.37 -11.07
C ALA A 9 46.44 6.00 -10.25
N ASP A 10 46.07 7.22 -10.63
CA ASP A 10 44.78 7.81 -10.30
C ASP A 10 43.71 6.93 -10.96
N GLY A 11 43.22 5.95 -10.19
CA GLY A 11 41.94 5.33 -10.46
C GLY A 11 40.87 6.31 -10.01
N GLU A 12 40.31 7.06 -10.95
CA GLU A 12 39.03 7.72 -10.78
C GLU A 12 38.01 6.66 -10.35
N ASP A 13 37.69 6.64 -9.06
CA ASP A 13 36.50 5.98 -8.55
C ASP A 13 35.32 6.68 -9.24
N PRO A 14 34.49 5.98 -10.04
CA PRO A 14 33.34 6.63 -10.63
C PRO A 14 32.43 6.98 -9.47
N ALA A 15 32.45 8.26 -9.09
CA ALA A 15 31.53 8.84 -8.13
C ALA A 15 30.12 8.37 -8.51
N GLY A 16 29.64 7.37 -7.78
CA GLY A 16 28.24 7.02 -7.75
C GLY A 16 27.54 8.29 -7.29
N ASN A 17 26.87 8.95 -8.23
CA ASN A 17 25.93 10.01 -7.93
C ASN A 17 24.81 9.39 -7.10
N ASN A 18 25.05 9.19 -5.81
CA ASN A 18 24.01 9.12 -4.80
C ASN A 18 23.41 10.52 -4.74
N ALA A 19 22.55 10.84 -5.70
CA ALA A 19 21.70 12.00 -5.61
C ALA A 19 20.73 11.75 -4.45
N GLU A 20 21.15 12.09 -3.23
CA GLU A 20 20.26 12.14 -2.08
C GLU A 20 19.09 13.05 -2.45
N LEU A 21 17.88 12.48 -2.47
CA LEU A 21 16.67 13.28 -2.64
C LEU A 21 16.66 14.35 -1.54
N PRO A 22 16.47 15.64 -1.89
CA PRO A 22 16.52 16.73 -0.92
C PRO A 22 15.53 16.48 0.22
N SER A 23 15.92 16.85 1.44
CA SER A 23 15.01 16.76 2.58
C SER A 23 13.82 17.69 2.35
N LEU A 24 12.61 17.12 2.39
CA LEU A 24 11.38 17.90 2.33
C LEU A 24 11.12 18.52 3.72
N PRO A 25 10.69 19.79 3.80
CA PRO A 25 10.17 20.34 5.04
C PRO A 25 8.96 19.53 5.50
N PHE A 26 8.74 19.49 6.82
CA PHE A 26 7.57 18.83 7.40
C PHE A 26 6.74 19.81 8.23
N HIS A 27 5.44 19.51 8.35
CA HIS A 27 4.49 20.25 9.14
C HIS A 27 3.68 19.31 10.03
N VAL A 28 3.75 19.49 11.35
CA VAL A 28 2.81 18.82 12.27
C VAL A 28 1.48 19.59 12.24
N VAL A 29 0.43 18.90 11.83
CA VAL A 29 -0.90 19.46 11.59
C VAL A 29 -1.82 19.02 12.72
N THR A 30 -2.37 19.99 13.45
CA THR A 30 -3.38 19.77 14.51
C THR A 30 -4.71 20.46 14.20
N LYS A 31 -4.77 21.24 13.10
CA LYS A 31 -5.98 21.94 12.64
C LYS A 31 -6.11 21.85 11.12
N PRO A 32 -7.35 21.72 10.58
CA PRO A 32 -7.57 21.64 9.14
C PRO A 32 -6.94 22.79 8.35
N SER A 33 -6.97 24.02 8.88
CA SER A 33 -6.42 25.21 8.20
C SER A 33 -4.90 25.19 7.96
N GLN A 34 -4.18 24.20 8.50
CA GLN A 34 -2.74 24.00 8.25
C GLN A 34 -2.48 23.08 7.05
N LEU A 35 -3.51 22.47 6.46
CA LEU A 35 -3.39 21.64 5.26
C LEU A 35 -3.52 22.48 3.99
N PRO A 36 -2.94 22.04 2.86
CA PRO A 36 -3.12 22.69 1.57
C PRO A 36 -4.59 22.80 1.18
N VAL A 37 -4.99 23.96 0.67
CA VAL A 37 -6.39 24.23 0.29
C VAL A 37 -6.84 23.28 -0.82
N GLU A 38 -5.98 22.97 -1.79
CA GLU A 38 -6.26 22.02 -2.86
C GLU A 38 -6.53 20.58 -2.37
N PHE A 39 -6.06 20.24 -1.17
CA PHE A 39 -6.31 18.95 -0.54
C PHE A 39 -7.63 18.95 0.23
N LEU A 40 -7.96 20.06 0.88
CA LEU A 40 -9.26 20.22 1.54
C LEU A 40 -10.41 20.36 0.53
N GLU A 41 -10.12 20.95 -0.63
CA GLU A 41 -11.08 21.27 -1.69
C GLU A 41 -10.60 20.72 -3.04
N PRO A 42 -10.56 19.38 -3.22
CA PRO A 42 -10.08 18.78 -4.46
C PRO A 42 -11.02 19.08 -5.62
N SER A 43 -10.45 19.40 -6.79
CA SER A 43 -11.23 19.78 -7.96
C SER A 43 -10.67 19.20 -9.26
N ALA A 44 -11.52 19.08 -10.27
CA ALA A 44 -11.11 18.63 -11.60
C ALA A 44 -10.10 19.58 -12.28
N ALA A 45 -10.04 20.85 -11.85
CA ALA A 45 -9.16 21.85 -12.42
C ALA A 45 -7.68 21.63 -12.06
N LYS A 46 -7.41 20.99 -10.92
CA LYS A 46 -6.05 20.68 -10.45
C LYS A 46 -6.03 19.28 -9.85
N LYS A 47 -5.56 18.30 -10.63
CA LYS A 47 -5.30 16.95 -10.12
C LYS A 47 -4.08 16.97 -9.20
N LEU A 48 -4.14 16.18 -8.12
CA LEU A 48 -3.04 16.02 -7.17
C LEU A 48 -2.55 14.58 -7.20
N VAL A 49 -1.27 14.40 -6.92
CA VAL A 49 -0.66 13.11 -6.58
C VAL A 49 0.06 13.32 -5.26
N ILE A 50 -0.27 12.51 -4.26
CA ILE A 50 0.29 12.59 -2.92
C ILE A 50 0.84 11.23 -2.49
N GLY A 51 1.94 11.21 -1.73
CA GLY A 51 2.30 10.04 -0.93
C GLY A 51 1.42 9.98 0.31
N PHE A 52 0.96 8.80 0.69
CA PHE A 52 0.07 8.63 1.84
C PHE A 52 0.41 7.36 2.62
N ASP A 53 0.35 7.47 3.95
CA ASP A 53 0.49 6.35 4.88
C ASP A 53 -0.32 6.65 6.15
N CYS A 54 -0.56 5.63 6.97
CA CYS A 54 -1.15 5.78 8.29
C CYS A 54 -0.34 5.00 9.33
N GLU A 55 -0.16 5.59 10.51
CA GLU A 55 0.46 4.91 11.64
C GLU A 55 -0.41 4.97 12.89
N GLY A 56 -0.31 3.95 13.73
CA GLY A 56 -1.20 3.82 14.88
C GLY A 56 -0.93 2.62 15.77
N VAL A 57 -1.81 2.43 16.75
CA VAL A 57 -1.78 1.29 17.68
C VAL A 57 -2.70 0.22 17.13
N ASP A 58 -2.13 -0.93 16.80
CA ASP A 58 -2.84 -2.05 16.16
C ASP A 58 -3.73 -1.58 15.01
N LEU A 59 -3.16 -0.77 14.10
CA LEU A 59 -3.88 -0.11 13.02
C LEU A 59 -4.77 -1.10 12.22
N CYS A 60 -6.07 -1.00 12.45
CA CYS A 60 -7.15 -1.81 11.89
C CYS A 60 -8.50 -1.23 12.33
N ARG A 61 -9.60 -1.96 12.13
CA ARG A 61 -10.96 -1.55 12.53
C ARG A 61 -11.16 -1.29 14.03
N HIS A 62 -10.40 -1.96 14.90
CA HIS A 62 -10.53 -1.89 16.36
C HIS A 62 -9.32 -1.24 17.04
N GLY A 63 -8.30 -0.87 16.26
CA GLY A 63 -7.13 -0.16 16.74
C GLY A 63 -7.39 1.34 16.86
N ALA A 64 -6.30 2.11 16.85
CA ALA A 64 -6.35 3.57 16.86
C ALA A 64 -5.39 4.14 15.81
N LEU A 65 -5.93 4.86 14.83
CA LEU A 65 -5.15 5.72 13.95
C LEU A 65 -4.61 6.89 14.78
N CYS A 66 -3.30 7.09 14.73
CA CYS A 66 -2.63 8.11 15.55
C CYS A 66 -2.06 9.25 14.71
N ILE A 67 -1.65 8.96 13.48
CA ILE A 67 -1.08 9.94 12.56
C ILE A 67 -1.37 9.50 11.11
N MET A 68 -1.67 10.46 10.23
CA MET A 68 -1.62 10.26 8.77
C MET A 68 -0.46 11.07 8.20
N GLN A 69 0.31 10.48 7.32
CA GLN A 69 1.42 11.13 6.65
C GLN A 69 1.01 11.45 5.22
N ILE A 70 1.21 12.70 4.79
CA ILE A 70 0.81 13.17 3.46
C ILE A 70 1.98 13.89 2.81
N ALA A 71 2.61 13.25 1.82
CA ALA A 71 3.70 13.86 1.06
C ALA A 71 3.17 14.59 -0.18
N PHE A 72 3.47 15.87 -0.28
CA PHE A 72 3.40 16.68 -1.48
C PHE A 72 4.79 16.82 -2.09
N PRO A 73 4.91 17.33 -3.34
CA PRO A 73 6.21 17.55 -3.96
C PRO A 73 7.15 18.48 -3.17
N ASP A 74 6.59 19.38 -2.36
CA ASP A 74 7.32 20.44 -1.66
C ASP A 74 7.35 20.30 -0.13
N ALA A 75 6.49 19.48 0.47
CA ALA A 75 6.44 19.28 1.92
C ALA A 75 5.74 17.98 2.34
N VAL A 76 5.99 17.54 3.58
CA VAL A 76 5.25 16.44 4.22
C VAL A 76 4.38 16.97 5.35
N TYR A 77 3.11 16.61 5.36
CA TYR A 77 2.15 16.98 6.41
C TYR A 77 1.89 15.76 7.30
N LEU A 78 2.20 15.92 8.57
CA LEU A 78 2.00 14.93 9.62
C LEU A 78 0.71 15.27 10.36
N VAL A 79 -0.40 14.68 9.92
CA VAL A 79 -1.75 14.93 10.46
C VAL A 79 -1.90 14.19 11.77
N ASP A 80 -1.90 14.93 12.87
CA ASP A 80 -1.99 14.39 14.22
C ASP A 80 -3.44 14.07 14.59
N ALA A 81 -3.84 12.81 14.42
CA ALA A 81 -5.20 12.36 14.73
C ALA A 81 -5.53 12.37 16.24
N ILE A 82 -4.51 12.47 17.11
CA ILE A 82 -4.70 12.51 18.57
C ILE A 82 -4.94 13.93 19.03
N GLU A 83 -4.01 14.86 18.73
CA GLU A 83 -4.16 16.25 19.15
C GLU A 83 -5.21 17.01 18.32
N GLY A 84 -5.29 16.75 17.01
CA GLY A 84 -6.29 17.36 16.13
C GLY A 84 -7.65 16.65 16.15
N GLY A 85 -7.71 15.44 16.71
CA GLY A 85 -8.92 14.68 16.90
C GLY A 85 -9.65 14.30 15.61
N LYS A 86 -10.90 13.86 15.77
CA LYS A 86 -11.74 13.35 14.68
C LYS A 86 -12.02 14.40 13.60
N GLU A 87 -12.25 15.65 14.00
CA GLU A 87 -12.55 16.76 13.07
C GLU A 87 -11.42 16.98 12.07
N LEU A 88 -10.16 16.87 12.51
CA LEU A 88 -9.01 16.99 11.62
C LEU A 88 -8.95 15.83 10.61
N VAL A 89 -9.16 14.59 11.05
CA VAL A 89 -9.13 13.42 10.17
C VAL A 89 -10.29 13.48 9.16
N GLU A 90 -11.48 13.86 9.61
CA GLU A 90 -12.66 14.04 8.75
C GLU A 90 -12.49 15.17 7.74
N ALA A 91 -11.74 16.23 8.07
CA ALA A 91 -11.41 17.29 7.12
C ALA A 91 -10.57 16.81 5.93
N CYS A 92 -9.86 15.69 6.06
CA CYS A 92 -9.12 15.07 4.95
C CYS A 92 -10.03 14.24 4.01
N LYS A 93 -11.26 13.93 4.43
CA LYS A 93 -12.19 13.07 3.69
C LYS A 93 -12.40 13.50 2.23
N PRO A 94 -12.60 14.80 1.90
CA PRO A 94 -12.78 15.22 0.51
C PRO A 94 -11.65 14.73 -0.41
N ALA A 95 -10.38 14.89 -0.04
CA ALA A 95 -9.26 14.38 -0.85
C ALA A 95 -9.11 12.86 -0.83
N LEU A 96 -9.28 12.23 0.34
CA LEU A 96 -9.10 10.78 0.47
C LEU A 96 -10.13 9.98 -0.35
N GLU A 97 -11.35 10.50 -0.50
CA GLU A 97 -12.41 9.90 -1.33
C GLU A 97 -12.43 10.43 -2.79
N SER A 98 -11.64 11.46 -3.11
CA SER A 98 -11.68 12.10 -4.43
C SER A 98 -10.95 11.31 -5.52
N ASN A 99 -11.55 11.29 -6.72
CA ASN A 99 -10.93 10.83 -7.97
C ASN A 99 -10.00 11.88 -8.62
N HIS A 100 -9.86 13.07 -8.03
CA HIS A 100 -8.95 14.12 -8.46
C HIS A 100 -7.62 14.11 -7.68
N VAL A 101 -7.55 13.33 -6.60
CA VAL A 101 -6.34 13.16 -5.79
C VAL A 101 -5.92 11.70 -5.87
N THR A 102 -4.76 11.42 -6.45
CA THR A 102 -4.17 10.08 -6.45
C THR A 102 -3.38 9.89 -5.17
N LYS A 103 -3.70 8.85 -4.40
CA LYS A 103 -2.96 8.49 -3.19
C LYS A 103 -1.99 7.38 -3.54
N VAL A 104 -0.69 7.68 -3.53
CA VAL A 104 0.38 6.70 -3.69
C VAL A 104 0.66 6.10 -2.32
N ILE A 105 0.48 4.79 -2.17
CA ILE A 105 0.57 4.08 -0.89
C ILE A 105 1.39 2.80 -1.10
N HIS A 106 2.00 2.27 -0.04
CA HIS A 106 2.58 0.93 -0.05
C HIS A 106 1.74 -0.02 0.81
N ASP A 107 1.00 -0.93 0.18
CA ASP A 107 0.07 -1.86 0.87
C ASP A 107 -1.06 -1.16 1.68
N CYS A 108 -2.00 -0.56 0.95
CA CYS A 108 -3.08 0.28 1.53
C CYS A 108 -4.15 -0.45 2.36
N LYS A 109 -4.10 -1.77 2.50
CA LYS A 109 -5.23 -2.56 3.05
C LYS A 109 -5.58 -2.18 4.49
N ARG A 110 -4.59 -1.95 5.35
CA ARG A 110 -4.81 -1.63 6.77
C ARG A 110 -5.11 -0.14 7.01
N ASP A 111 -4.53 0.73 6.20
CA ASP A 111 -4.85 2.17 6.22
C ASP A 111 -6.32 2.37 5.86
N SER A 112 -6.75 1.75 4.76
CA SER A 112 -8.14 1.79 4.33
C SER A 112 -9.09 1.21 5.39
N GLU A 113 -8.73 0.08 6.04
CA GLU A 113 -9.56 -0.50 7.11
C GLU A 113 -9.71 0.44 8.31
N ALA A 114 -8.61 1.07 8.74
CA ALA A 114 -8.65 2.04 9.84
C ALA A 114 -9.50 3.26 9.48
N LEU A 115 -9.26 3.87 8.32
CA LEU A 115 -10.02 5.02 7.81
C LEU A 115 -11.52 4.72 7.69
N TYR A 116 -11.85 3.55 7.16
CA TYR A 116 -13.23 3.13 6.94
C TYR A 116 -14.00 2.93 8.25
N PHE A 117 -13.48 2.14 9.18
CA PHE A 117 -14.22 1.80 10.41
C PHE A 117 -14.13 2.88 11.49
N GLN A 118 -13.02 3.62 11.58
CA GLN A 118 -12.85 4.63 12.62
C GLN A 118 -13.41 6.00 12.22
N PHE A 119 -13.42 6.34 10.91
CA PHE A 119 -13.81 7.68 10.43
C PHE A 119 -14.84 7.66 9.29
N GLY A 120 -15.25 6.49 8.79
CA GLY A 120 -16.20 6.42 7.68
C GLY A 120 -15.66 7.01 6.38
N ILE A 121 -14.34 6.90 6.16
CA ILE A 121 -13.65 7.39 4.96
C ILE A 121 -13.35 6.21 4.04
N LYS A 122 -13.78 6.30 2.78
CA LYS A 122 -13.53 5.30 1.73
C LYS A 122 -12.37 5.73 0.86
N LEU A 123 -11.20 5.20 1.14
CA LEU A 123 -10.01 5.49 0.36
C LEU A 123 -10.21 5.10 -1.11
N HIS A 124 -10.06 6.06 -2.02
CA HIS A 124 -10.38 5.89 -3.45
C HIS A 124 -9.26 6.44 -4.33
N ASN A 125 -9.12 6.01 -5.58
CA ASN A 125 -8.08 6.48 -6.50
C ASN A 125 -6.67 6.30 -5.92
N VAL A 126 -6.39 5.06 -5.49
CA VAL A 126 -5.09 4.65 -4.92
C VAL A 126 -4.18 4.07 -6.01
N MET A 127 -2.91 4.44 -5.95
CA MET A 127 -1.81 3.77 -6.65
C MET A 127 -1.00 3.01 -5.60
N ASP A 128 -1.21 1.69 -5.50
CA ASP A 128 -0.48 0.86 -4.55
C ASP A 128 0.84 0.37 -5.16
N THR A 129 1.95 0.84 -4.59
CA THR A 129 3.30 0.55 -5.09
C THR A 129 3.68 -0.93 -5.00
N GLN A 130 3.12 -1.69 -4.07
CA GLN A 130 3.38 -3.13 -3.95
C GLN A 130 2.69 -3.92 -5.07
N ILE A 131 1.48 -3.50 -5.45
CA ILE A 131 0.76 -4.04 -6.61
C ILE A 131 1.49 -3.64 -7.89
N ALA A 132 1.85 -2.37 -8.04
CA ALA A 132 2.56 -1.85 -9.21
C ALA A 132 3.86 -2.60 -9.46
N TYR A 133 4.66 -2.83 -8.42
CA TYR A 133 5.87 -3.65 -8.51
C TYR A 133 5.58 -5.05 -9.06
N SER A 134 4.58 -5.73 -8.49
CA SER A 134 4.22 -7.09 -8.89
C SER A 134 3.77 -7.18 -10.34
N LEU A 135 3.03 -6.17 -10.83
CA LEU A 135 2.59 -6.07 -12.22
C LEU A 135 3.78 -5.81 -13.17
N ILE A 136 4.71 -4.94 -12.80
CA ILE A 136 5.94 -4.70 -13.57
C ILE A 136 6.76 -6.00 -13.70
N GLU A 137 6.93 -6.76 -12.62
CA GLU A 137 7.63 -8.05 -12.65
C GLU A 137 6.91 -9.07 -13.55
N GLU A 138 5.57 -9.13 -13.49
CA GLU A 138 4.75 -9.99 -14.36
C GLU A 138 4.91 -9.63 -15.84
N GLN A 139 4.89 -8.33 -16.16
CA GLN A 139 5.14 -7.82 -17.52
C GLN A 139 6.52 -8.19 -18.06
N GLU A 140 7.53 -8.25 -17.19
CA GLU A 140 8.90 -8.69 -17.50
C GLU A 140 9.02 -10.23 -17.61
N GLY A 141 7.90 -10.97 -17.50
CA GLY A 141 7.84 -12.41 -17.65
C GLY A 141 8.23 -13.20 -16.39
N LYS A 142 8.37 -12.53 -15.24
CA LYS A 142 8.65 -13.22 -13.97
C LYS A 142 7.38 -13.88 -13.46
N LYS A 143 7.53 -15.10 -12.93
CA LYS A 143 6.41 -15.81 -12.31
C LYS A 143 6.00 -15.10 -11.03
N ARG A 144 4.70 -14.88 -10.89
CA ARG A 144 4.11 -14.33 -9.66
C ARG A 144 4.37 -15.26 -8.48
N ALA A 145 5.02 -14.73 -7.45
CA ALA A 145 5.21 -15.41 -6.17
C ALA A 145 4.16 -14.93 -5.17
N TYR A 146 3.10 -15.71 -4.93
CA TYR A 146 1.91 -15.29 -4.15
C TYR A 146 2.12 -15.10 -2.64
N ASP A 147 3.34 -15.25 -2.14
CA ASP A 147 3.72 -15.00 -0.73
C ASP A 147 4.94 -14.10 -0.57
N VAL A 148 5.54 -13.66 -1.67
CA VAL A 148 6.72 -12.80 -1.62
C VAL A 148 6.30 -11.43 -2.11
N TYR A 149 5.78 -10.63 -1.18
CA TYR A 149 5.53 -9.22 -1.41
C TYR A 149 6.81 -8.44 -1.16
N ILE A 150 7.12 -7.50 -2.05
CA ILE A 150 8.21 -6.57 -1.80
C ILE A 150 7.84 -5.69 -0.61
N SER A 151 8.74 -5.58 0.37
CA SER A 151 8.58 -4.63 1.47
C SER A 151 8.92 -3.22 1.02
N PHE A 152 8.38 -2.19 1.67
CA PHE A 152 8.70 -0.80 1.35
C PHE A 152 10.22 -0.52 1.42
N VAL A 153 10.91 -1.05 2.43
CA VAL A 153 12.37 -0.93 2.56
C VAL A 153 13.10 -1.57 1.37
N SER A 154 12.67 -2.76 0.96
CA SER A 154 13.25 -3.43 -0.20
C SER A 154 12.96 -2.68 -1.51
N LEU A 155 11.79 -2.05 -1.61
CA LEU A 155 11.40 -1.24 -2.76
C LEU A 155 12.25 0.05 -2.84
N LEU A 156 12.47 0.72 -1.72
CA LEU A 156 13.36 1.88 -1.64
C LEU A 156 14.79 1.55 -2.04
N ALA A 157 15.29 0.39 -1.59
CA ALA A 157 16.64 -0.07 -1.92
C ALA A 157 16.79 -0.52 -3.39
N ASP A 158 15.69 -0.79 -4.11
CA ASP A 158 15.76 -1.23 -5.50
C ASP A 158 16.25 -0.06 -6.40
N PRO A 159 17.38 -0.23 -7.11
CA PRO A 159 17.99 0.83 -7.91
C PRO A 159 17.14 1.27 -9.12
N ARG A 160 16.09 0.50 -9.48
CA ARG A 160 15.16 0.88 -10.54
C ARG A 160 14.22 2.02 -10.13
N TYR A 161 14.08 2.30 -8.84
CA TYR A 161 13.13 3.29 -8.31
C TYR A 161 13.81 4.36 -7.46
N CYS A 162 14.47 3.98 -6.36
CA CYS A 162 15.15 4.92 -5.48
C CYS A 162 16.63 4.59 -5.26
N GLY A 163 17.00 3.30 -5.16
CA GLY A 163 18.37 2.90 -4.84
C GLY A 163 18.86 3.34 -3.46
N MET A 164 17.95 3.69 -2.55
CA MET A 164 18.26 4.22 -1.22
C MET A 164 18.03 3.15 -0.16
N PRO A 165 19.09 2.60 0.45
CA PRO A 165 18.93 1.70 1.58
C PRO A 165 18.36 2.48 2.78
N TYR A 166 17.50 1.84 3.57
CA TYR A 166 16.90 2.44 4.76
C TYR A 166 17.11 1.57 6.01
N PRO A 167 18.37 1.43 6.49
CA PRO A 167 18.70 0.58 7.62
C PRO A 167 18.08 1.05 8.94
N GLU A 168 17.88 2.37 9.12
CA GLU A 168 17.31 2.93 10.34
C GLU A 168 15.87 2.50 10.59
N LYS A 169 15.13 2.05 9.55
CA LYS A 169 13.77 1.52 9.71
C LYS A 169 13.73 0.31 10.65
N GLU A 170 14.80 -0.49 10.77
CA GLU A 170 14.81 -1.64 11.66
C GLU A 170 14.92 -1.24 13.14
N GLU A 171 15.58 -0.13 13.44
CA GLU A 171 15.60 0.45 14.79
C GLU A 171 14.19 0.89 15.20
N VAL A 172 13.50 1.64 14.32
CA VAL A 172 12.11 2.06 14.52
C VAL A 172 11.19 0.84 14.73
N ARG A 173 11.32 -0.20 13.89
CA ARG A 173 10.54 -1.44 14.06
C ARG A 173 10.80 -2.13 15.39
N THR A 174 12.04 -2.11 15.88
CA THR A 174 12.38 -2.69 17.18
C THR A 174 11.70 -1.92 18.30
N LEU A 175 11.69 -0.59 18.24
CA LEU A 175 11.00 0.26 19.20
C LEU A 175 9.48 0.07 19.16
N LEU A 176 8.87 -0.04 17.98
CA LEU A 176 7.44 -0.34 17.83
C LEU A 176 7.03 -1.67 18.48
N ARG A 177 7.92 -2.67 18.49
CA ARG A 177 7.69 -3.95 19.18
C ARG A 177 7.80 -3.81 20.70
N GLN A 178 8.60 -2.88 21.20
CA GLN A 178 8.83 -2.66 22.63
C GLN A 178 7.75 -1.77 23.25
N ASP A 179 7.31 -0.75 22.53
CA ASP A 179 6.23 0.15 22.92
C ASP A 179 5.06 0.08 21.92
N PRO A 180 4.05 -0.77 22.19
CA PRO A 180 2.84 -0.81 21.37
C PRO A 180 2.09 0.52 21.29
N ASN A 181 2.32 1.45 22.22
CA ASN A 181 1.71 2.78 22.25
C ASN A 181 2.64 3.86 21.67
N PHE A 182 3.73 3.48 20.99
CA PHE A 182 4.72 4.41 20.43
C PHE A 182 4.09 5.62 19.73
N TRP A 183 3.14 5.36 18.81
CA TRP A 183 2.46 6.40 18.03
C TRP A 183 1.44 7.23 18.81
N LYS A 184 1.10 6.86 20.05
CA LYS A 184 0.23 7.65 20.94
C LYS A 184 0.98 8.71 21.74
N ASN A 185 2.29 8.59 21.87
CA ASN A 185 3.08 9.51 22.69
C ASN A 185 3.04 10.93 22.10
N ARG A 186 2.86 11.94 22.97
CA ARG A 186 2.85 13.37 22.62
C ARG A 186 3.68 14.20 23.60
N PRO A 187 4.35 15.28 23.12
CA PRO A 187 4.47 15.68 21.71
C PRO A 187 5.25 14.64 20.88
N LEU A 188 5.11 14.66 19.55
CA LEU A 188 5.88 13.76 18.68
C LEU A 188 7.37 14.02 18.87
N SER A 189 8.15 12.97 19.13
CA SER A 189 9.61 13.09 19.19
C SER A 189 10.21 13.29 17.80
N GLU A 190 11.43 13.83 17.71
CA GLU A 190 12.15 13.99 16.43
C GLU A 190 12.27 12.67 15.66
N MET A 191 12.47 11.56 16.37
CA MET A 191 12.54 10.23 15.79
C MET A 191 11.19 9.79 15.18
N MET A 192 10.08 10.06 15.87
CA MET A 192 8.74 9.77 15.35
C MET A 192 8.45 10.58 14.09
N ILE A 193 8.80 11.86 14.10
CA ILE A 193 8.66 12.77 12.96
C ILE A 193 9.48 12.26 11.78
N ARG A 194 10.76 11.92 11.99
CA ARG A 194 11.65 11.40 10.95
C ARG A 194 11.10 10.10 10.36
N ALA A 195 10.73 9.13 11.21
CA ALA A 195 10.20 7.85 10.78
C ALA A 195 8.93 8.01 9.94
N ALA A 196 7.96 8.80 10.42
CA ALA A 196 6.72 9.07 9.70
C ALA A 196 6.97 9.80 8.37
N THR A 197 7.89 10.76 8.34
CA THR A 197 8.21 11.50 7.10
C THR A 197 8.85 10.59 6.05
N ASP A 198 9.77 9.72 6.47
CA ASP A 198 10.47 8.77 5.59
C ASP A 198 9.53 7.73 4.96
N ASP A 199 8.38 7.43 5.57
CA ASP A 199 7.40 6.48 5.02
C ASP A 199 6.71 6.99 3.75
N VAL A 200 6.62 8.30 3.56
CA VAL A 200 5.87 8.88 2.44
C VAL A 200 6.70 9.73 1.48
N ARG A 201 7.80 10.34 1.92
CA ARG A 201 8.53 11.34 1.11
C ARG A 201 9.09 10.79 -0.21
N PHE A 202 9.32 9.48 -0.28
CA PHE A 202 9.86 8.82 -1.47
C PHE A 202 8.77 8.31 -2.43
N LEU A 203 7.52 8.23 -1.98
CA LEU A 203 6.44 7.60 -2.74
C LEU A 203 6.17 8.32 -4.06
N LEU A 204 6.29 9.64 -4.12
CA LEU A 204 6.08 10.40 -5.36
C LEU A 204 7.13 10.06 -6.43
N ASN A 205 8.42 9.99 -6.06
CA ASN A 205 9.47 9.57 -6.98
C ASN A 205 9.29 8.10 -7.42
N ILE A 206 8.96 7.19 -6.49
CA ILE A 206 8.66 5.79 -6.82
C ILE A 206 7.49 5.72 -7.81
N HIS A 207 6.44 6.48 -7.56
CA HIS A 207 5.27 6.56 -8.44
C HIS A 207 5.67 6.96 -9.86
N GLU A 208 6.43 8.05 -10.04
CA GLU A 208 6.90 8.47 -11.36
C GLU A 208 7.64 7.35 -12.08
N LYS A 209 8.61 6.71 -11.41
CA LYS A 209 9.39 5.61 -11.99
C LYS A 209 8.58 4.36 -12.32
N MET A 210 7.57 4.04 -11.52
CA MET A 210 6.68 2.91 -11.79
C MET A 210 5.71 3.21 -12.95
N MET A 211 5.15 4.42 -12.98
CA MET A 211 4.22 4.81 -14.04
C MET A 211 4.89 4.89 -15.42
N GLU A 212 6.18 5.21 -15.49
CA GLU A 212 6.99 5.11 -16.73
C GLU A 212 7.14 3.66 -17.24
N LYS A 213 7.06 2.66 -16.37
CA LYS A 213 7.30 1.24 -16.69
C LYS A 213 6.03 0.43 -16.97
N LEU A 214 4.91 0.84 -16.38
CA LEU A 214 3.64 0.13 -16.53
C LEU A 214 3.10 0.27 -17.96
N SER A 215 2.71 -0.85 -18.57
CA SER A 215 1.95 -0.82 -19.82
C SER A 215 0.52 -0.34 -19.56
N LYS A 216 -0.20 0.11 -20.59
CA LYS A 216 -1.61 0.53 -20.45
C LYS A 216 -2.49 -0.51 -19.74
N VAL A 217 -2.34 -1.78 -20.12
CA VAL A 217 -3.07 -2.91 -19.50
C VAL A 217 -2.71 -3.04 -18.02
N SER A 218 -1.43 -2.90 -17.67
CA SER A 218 -0.96 -3.04 -16.28
C SER A 218 -1.34 -1.84 -15.43
N SER A 219 -1.34 -0.62 -16.00
CA SER A 219 -1.86 0.57 -15.33
C SER A 219 -3.36 0.45 -15.03
N TRP A 220 -4.16 -0.09 -15.97
CA TRP A 220 -5.57 -0.38 -15.70
C TRP A 220 -5.75 -1.46 -14.63
N ARG A 221 -5.02 -2.58 -14.73
CA ARG A 221 -5.04 -3.63 -13.69
C ARG A 221 -4.63 -3.09 -12.33
N LEU A 222 -3.64 -2.20 -12.26
CA LEU A 222 -3.23 -1.53 -11.04
C LEU A 222 -4.40 -0.74 -10.44
N ALA A 223 -5.06 0.10 -11.23
CA ALA A 223 -6.21 0.88 -10.76
C ALA A 223 -7.33 -0.01 -10.19
N VAL A 224 -7.67 -1.11 -10.89
CA VAL A 224 -8.67 -2.07 -10.40
C VAL A 224 -8.21 -2.75 -9.12
N ARG A 225 -6.98 -3.29 -9.08
CA ARG A 225 -6.48 -4.02 -7.91
C ARG A 225 -6.27 -3.14 -6.69
N SER A 226 -5.83 -1.89 -6.85
CA SER A 226 -5.74 -0.92 -5.75
C SER A 226 -7.10 -0.66 -5.11
N GLU A 227 -8.16 -0.52 -5.91
CA GLU A 227 -9.53 -0.37 -5.40
C GLU A 227 -10.00 -1.62 -4.66
N LEU A 228 -9.63 -2.82 -5.13
CA LEU A 228 -9.93 -4.06 -4.42
C LEU A 228 -9.15 -4.19 -3.11
N TYR A 229 -7.90 -3.71 -3.06
CA TYR A 229 -7.12 -3.62 -1.81
C TYR A 229 -7.76 -2.65 -0.82
N CYS A 230 -8.22 -1.48 -1.28
CA CYS A 230 -8.93 -0.52 -0.42
C CYS A 230 -10.21 -1.12 0.18
N ARG A 231 -10.89 -2.01 -0.56
CA ARG A 231 -12.09 -2.71 -0.08
C ARG A 231 -11.77 -3.95 0.76
N CYS A 232 -10.53 -4.45 0.69
CA CYS A 232 -10.12 -5.60 1.47
C CYS A 232 -10.24 -5.25 2.96
N PHE A 233 -10.88 -6.12 3.72
CA PHE A 233 -11.29 -5.89 5.13
C PHE A 233 -12.36 -4.81 5.36
N CYS A 234 -12.59 -3.85 4.47
CA CYS A 234 -13.58 -2.76 4.62
C CYS A 234 -15.02 -3.15 4.25
N ILE A 235 -15.54 -4.22 4.87
CA ILE A 235 -16.81 -4.81 4.45
C ILE A 235 -17.83 -4.81 5.58
N ASN A 236 -19.01 -4.30 5.23
CA ASN A 236 -20.26 -4.34 5.96
C ASN A 236 -21.26 -5.25 5.22
N ASP A 237 -22.47 -5.41 5.74
CA ASP A 237 -23.45 -6.36 5.19
C ASP A 237 -24.04 -5.97 3.82
N ASN A 238 -23.67 -4.80 3.26
CA ASN A 238 -24.26 -4.28 2.03
C ASN A 238 -23.54 -4.65 0.73
N GLN A 239 -22.66 -5.66 0.77
CA GLN A 239 -21.95 -6.17 -0.41
C GLN A 239 -21.17 -5.09 -1.19
N GLN A 240 -20.61 -4.10 -0.49
CA GLN A 240 -19.83 -2.99 -1.07
C GLN A 240 -20.67 -2.02 -1.94
N ALA A 241 -21.99 -2.00 -1.81
CA ALA A 241 -22.87 -1.13 -2.60
C ALA A 241 -22.53 0.36 -2.49
N ASP A 242 -21.94 0.79 -1.37
CA ASP A 242 -21.60 2.20 -1.16
C ASP A 242 -20.22 2.58 -1.69
N TRP A 243 -19.46 1.66 -2.27
CA TRP A 243 -18.16 1.95 -2.87
C TRP A 243 -18.32 2.45 -4.31
N PRO A 244 -17.45 3.36 -4.80
CA PRO A 244 -17.42 3.73 -6.21
C PRO A 244 -17.32 2.48 -7.11
N PRO A 245 -17.85 2.52 -8.35
CA PRO A 245 -17.64 1.42 -9.29
C PRO A 245 -16.15 1.23 -9.58
N LEU A 246 -15.75 -0.02 -9.85
CA LEU A 246 -14.38 -0.31 -10.26
C LEU A 246 -14.08 0.33 -11.64
N PRO A 247 -12.83 0.72 -11.92
CA PRO A 247 -12.42 1.23 -13.23
C PRO A 247 -12.76 0.25 -14.36
N THR A 248 -13.41 0.75 -15.41
CA THR A 248 -13.68 -0.03 -16.63
C THR A 248 -12.42 -0.13 -17.49
N VAL A 249 -12.39 -1.11 -18.39
CA VAL A 249 -11.33 -1.24 -19.40
C VAL A 249 -11.32 0.04 -20.27
N PRO A 250 -10.18 0.74 -20.43
CA PRO A 250 -10.06 1.87 -21.33
C PRO A 250 -10.29 1.51 -22.81
N ASP A 251 -10.95 2.38 -23.56
CA ASP A 251 -11.28 2.18 -24.99
C ASP A 251 -10.04 2.04 -25.89
N ASP A 252 -8.89 2.55 -25.45
CA ASP A 252 -7.62 2.56 -26.19
C ASP A 252 -6.74 1.32 -25.95
N ILE A 253 -7.24 0.34 -25.18
CA ILE A 253 -6.67 -1.00 -25.10
C ILE A 253 -7.27 -1.82 -26.26
N GLU A 254 -6.46 -2.08 -27.29
CA GLU A 254 -6.88 -2.83 -28.48
C GLU A 254 -7.47 -4.20 -28.11
N ALA A 255 -8.56 -4.59 -28.77
CA ALA A 255 -9.25 -5.88 -28.55
C ALA A 255 -8.38 -7.12 -28.84
N GLU A 256 -7.26 -6.94 -29.56
CA GLU A 256 -6.30 -7.98 -29.93
C GLU A 256 -5.18 -8.16 -28.90
N ALA A 257 -4.95 -7.18 -28.02
CA ALA A 257 -4.25 -7.44 -26.77
C ALA A 257 -5.18 -8.30 -25.92
N CYS A 258 -4.74 -9.49 -25.48
CA CYS A 258 -5.53 -10.35 -24.60
C CYS A 258 -5.94 -9.54 -23.36
N VAL A 259 -7.19 -9.02 -23.33
CA VAL A 259 -7.72 -8.28 -22.19
C VAL A 259 -7.94 -9.33 -21.10
N PRO A 260 -7.16 -9.30 -20.01
CA PRO A 260 -7.32 -10.27 -18.95
C PRO A 260 -8.69 -10.08 -18.31
N GLU A 261 -9.28 -11.18 -17.83
CA GLU A 261 -10.51 -11.11 -17.04
C GLU A 261 -10.37 -10.11 -15.91
N VAL A 262 -11.42 -9.32 -15.69
CA VAL A 262 -11.43 -8.31 -14.63
C VAL A 262 -11.27 -8.99 -13.27
N ASP A 263 -10.32 -8.49 -12.47
CA ASP A 263 -10.14 -8.97 -11.12
C ASP A 263 -11.35 -8.59 -10.25
N ILE A 264 -11.76 -9.50 -9.37
CA ILE A 264 -12.80 -9.27 -8.37
C ILE A 264 -12.27 -9.54 -6.96
N LEU A 265 -12.95 -8.98 -5.96
CA LEU A 265 -12.80 -9.35 -4.56
C LEU A 265 -13.99 -10.22 -4.16
N SER A 266 -13.74 -11.49 -3.83
CA SER A 266 -14.75 -12.39 -3.27
C SER A 266 -14.51 -12.65 -1.79
N LEU A 267 -15.62 -12.82 -1.07
CA LEU A 267 -15.63 -13.09 0.35
C LEU A 267 -16.15 -14.49 0.59
N LEU A 268 -15.35 -15.26 1.31
CA LEU A 268 -15.72 -16.59 1.74
C LEU A 268 -15.83 -16.63 3.27
N ASP A 269 -17.04 -16.85 3.75
CA ASP A 269 -17.29 -17.12 5.17
C ASP A 269 -16.74 -18.51 5.54
N VAL A 270 -16.06 -18.55 6.67
CA VAL A 270 -15.41 -19.73 7.23
C VAL A 270 -16.12 -20.08 8.54
N PRO A 271 -16.77 -21.25 8.62
CA PRO A 271 -17.44 -21.66 9.85
C PRO A 271 -16.47 -21.72 11.06
N PRO A 272 -16.96 -21.47 12.28
CA PRO A 272 -16.14 -21.51 13.49
C PRO A 272 -15.30 -22.80 13.58
N GLY A 273 -14.01 -22.66 13.89
CA GLY A 273 -13.06 -23.77 14.00
C GLY A 273 -12.56 -24.36 12.67
N LYS A 274 -13.05 -23.89 11.50
CA LYS A 274 -12.62 -24.43 10.20
C LYS A 274 -11.46 -23.65 9.55
N MET A 275 -11.07 -22.49 10.07
CA MET A 275 -9.98 -21.67 9.50
C MET A 275 -8.65 -22.43 9.40
N GLY A 276 -8.35 -23.30 10.37
CA GLY A 276 -7.16 -24.16 10.29
C GLY A 276 -7.13 -25.10 9.07
N ARG A 277 -8.30 -25.51 8.55
CA ARG A 277 -8.42 -26.34 7.33
C ARG A 277 -8.23 -25.53 6.04
N VAL A 278 -8.63 -24.26 6.06
CA VAL A 278 -8.39 -23.30 4.97
C VAL A 278 -6.89 -23.02 4.85
N ILE A 279 -6.25 -22.64 5.96
CA ILE A 279 -4.83 -22.28 6.00
C ILE A 279 -3.96 -23.52 5.76
N GLY A 280 -4.27 -24.64 6.41
CA GLY A 280 -3.44 -25.84 6.42
C GLY A 280 -2.20 -25.69 7.30
N ARG A 281 -1.48 -26.79 7.49
CA ARG A 281 -0.28 -26.81 8.34
C ARG A 281 0.80 -25.89 7.76
N LYS A 282 1.25 -24.90 8.54
CA LYS A 282 2.22 -23.87 8.11
C LYS A 282 1.79 -23.12 6.84
N GLY A 283 0.48 -22.98 6.59
CA GLY A 283 -0.02 -22.29 5.39
C GLY A 283 0.03 -23.11 4.09
N SER A 284 0.38 -24.39 4.14
CA SER A 284 0.58 -25.19 2.91
C SER A 284 -0.67 -25.30 2.02
N SER A 285 -1.86 -25.32 2.63
CA SER A 285 -3.11 -25.48 1.87
C SER A 285 -3.52 -24.20 1.18
N ILE A 286 -3.50 -23.08 1.89
CA ILE A 286 -3.81 -21.77 1.30
C ILE A 286 -2.81 -21.40 0.20
N MET A 287 -1.51 -21.74 0.39
CA MET A 287 -0.48 -21.55 -0.63
C MET A 287 -0.73 -22.35 -1.89
N ALA A 288 -1.06 -23.64 -1.76
CA ALA A 288 -1.39 -24.47 -2.91
C ALA A 288 -2.62 -23.94 -3.68
N VAL A 289 -3.61 -23.35 -2.99
CA VAL A 289 -4.77 -22.73 -3.64
C VAL A 289 -4.38 -21.45 -4.37
N LYS A 290 -3.62 -20.55 -3.72
CA LYS A 290 -3.09 -19.33 -4.35
C LYS A 290 -2.35 -19.64 -5.66
N GLU A 291 -1.44 -20.61 -5.63
CA GLU A 291 -0.63 -21.01 -6.79
C GLU A 291 -1.47 -21.69 -7.88
N SER A 292 -2.29 -22.67 -7.52
CA SER A 292 -3.06 -23.45 -8.51
C SER A 292 -4.22 -22.69 -9.15
N CYS A 293 -4.66 -21.61 -8.52
CA CYS A 293 -5.74 -20.75 -9.02
C CYS A 293 -5.22 -19.38 -9.47
N ASN A 294 -3.94 -19.03 -9.35
CA ASN A 294 -3.46 -17.68 -9.68
C ASN A 294 -4.29 -16.56 -9.01
N VAL A 295 -4.51 -16.70 -7.70
CA VAL A 295 -5.24 -15.73 -6.89
C VAL A 295 -4.44 -15.29 -5.69
N GLU A 296 -4.70 -14.07 -5.22
CA GLU A 296 -4.30 -13.66 -3.89
C GLU A 296 -5.38 -14.04 -2.89
N ILE A 297 -4.95 -14.48 -1.72
CA ILE A 297 -5.84 -14.81 -0.62
C ILE A 297 -5.32 -14.10 0.63
N HIS A 298 -6.17 -13.25 1.19
CA HIS A 298 -5.92 -12.47 2.39
C HIS A 298 -6.83 -12.97 3.52
N ILE A 299 -6.31 -13.01 4.74
CA ILE A 299 -7.05 -13.37 5.95
C ILE A 299 -6.90 -12.26 6.98
N GLY A 300 -7.95 -11.99 7.75
CA GLY A 300 -7.95 -10.91 8.75
C GLY A 300 -6.92 -11.12 9.86
N GLY A 301 -6.60 -12.39 10.17
CA GLY A 301 -5.73 -12.75 11.29
C GLY A 301 -6.31 -12.27 12.62
N ALA A 302 -5.45 -11.88 13.57
CA ALA A 302 -5.87 -11.32 14.85
C ALA A 302 -6.49 -9.91 14.74
N LYS A 303 -6.30 -9.21 13.61
CA LYS A 303 -6.70 -7.80 13.41
C LYS A 303 -7.95 -7.61 12.55
N GLY A 304 -8.41 -8.65 11.87
CA GLY A 304 -9.58 -8.60 10.97
C GLY A 304 -10.59 -9.70 11.29
N PRO A 305 -11.64 -9.87 10.47
CA PRO A 305 -12.67 -10.86 10.72
C PRO A 305 -12.07 -12.27 10.76
N PRO A 306 -12.15 -12.99 11.88
CA PRO A 306 -11.47 -14.28 12.07
C PRO A 306 -12.10 -15.42 11.26
N ASP A 307 -13.31 -15.19 10.76
CA ASP A 307 -14.21 -16.10 10.09
C ASP A 307 -14.38 -15.76 8.60
N ARG A 308 -13.48 -14.96 8.02
CA ARG A 308 -13.54 -14.60 6.59
C ARG A 308 -12.22 -14.76 5.88
N VAL A 309 -12.33 -15.13 4.61
CA VAL A 309 -11.24 -15.20 3.63
C VAL A 309 -11.57 -14.27 2.47
N PHE A 310 -10.61 -13.45 2.08
CA PHE A 310 -10.73 -12.44 1.03
C PHE A 310 -9.90 -12.92 -0.17
N ILE A 311 -10.53 -13.13 -1.31
CA ILE A 311 -9.90 -13.72 -2.50
C ILE A 311 -9.91 -12.67 -3.61
N ILE A 312 -8.74 -12.30 -4.12
CA ILE A 312 -8.57 -11.29 -5.18
C ILE A 312 -7.91 -11.92 -6.40
N GLY A 313 -8.58 -11.84 -7.55
CA GLY A 313 -8.05 -12.31 -8.83
C GLY A 313 -9.12 -12.39 -9.92
N PRO A 314 -8.79 -13.00 -11.07
CA PRO A 314 -9.71 -13.14 -12.19
C PRO A 314 -10.97 -13.92 -11.80
N VAL A 315 -12.13 -13.54 -12.32
CA VAL A 315 -13.43 -14.11 -11.92
C VAL A 315 -13.44 -15.64 -11.92
N LYS A 316 -13.00 -16.29 -13.01
CA LYS A 316 -13.01 -17.77 -13.10
C LYS A 316 -12.12 -18.42 -12.04
N GLU A 317 -10.94 -17.85 -11.84
CA GLU A 317 -9.95 -18.35 -10.89
C GLU A 317 -10.38 -18.15 -9.43
N VAL A 318 -11.04 -17.02 -9.12
CA VAL A 318 -11.63 -16.77 -7.80
C VAL A 318 -12.72 -17.81 -7.49
N ARG A 319 -13.61 -18.09 -8.45
CA ARG A 319 -14.66 -19.12 -8.30
C ARG A 319 -14.08 -20.51 -8.08
N LYS A 320 -13.00 -20.86 -8.78
CA LYS A 320 -12.27 -22.11 -8.59
C LYS A 320 -11.66 -22.19 -7.18
N ALA A 321 -11.01 -21.12 -6.72
CA ALA A 321 -10.44 -21.04 -5.38
C ALA A 321 -11.52 -21.19 -4.29
N GLU A 322 -12.66 -20.51 -4.43
CA GLU A 322 -13.81 -20.67 -3.53
C GLU A 322 -14.28 -22.12 -3.43
N ALA A 323 -14.44 -22.81 -4.55
CA ALA A 323 -14.89 -24.19 -4.57
C ALA A 323 -13.92 -25.13 -3.83
N ILE A 324 -12.61 -24.96 -4.04
CA ILE A 324 -11.58 -25.74 -3.35
C ILE A 324 -11.60 -25.47 -1.84
N LEU A 325 -11.69 -24.20 -1.43
CA LEU A 325 -11.72 -23.84 -0.02
C LEU A 325 -13.00 -24.32 0.67
N ARG A 326 -14.17 -24.19 0.02
CA ARG A 326 -15.43 -24.74 0.53
C ARG A 326 -15.34 -26.25 0.72
N GLY A 327 -14.80 -26.97 -0.27
CA GLY A 327 -14.59 -28.42 -0.18
C GLY A 327 -13.73 -28.84 1.02
N ARG A 328 -12.72 -28.05 1.38
CA ARG A 328 -11.86 -28.30 2.54
C ARG A 328 -12.55 -28.08 3.89
N MET A 329 -13.61 -27.29 3.93
CA MET A 329 -14.37 -27.00 5.15
C MET A 329 -15.44 -28.05 5.44
N LEU A 330 -15.87 -28.82 4.42
CA LEU A 330 -16.81 -29.93 4.57
C LEU A 330 -16.23 -31.03 5.47
N GLU A 331 -17.12 -31.69 6.22
CA GLU A 331 -16.79 -32.88 7.00
C GLU A 331 -16.89 -34.10 6.10
N PHE A 332 -15.88 -34.96 6.16
CA PHE A 332 -15.97 -36.35 5.72
C PHE A 332 -15.72 -37.23 6.93
#